data_AF-A0A4R4G0Y4-F1
#
_entry.id   AF-A0A4R4G0Y4-F1
#
_cell.length_a   1.000
_cell.length_b   1.000
_cell.length_c   1.000
_cell.angle_alpha   90.00
_cell.angle_beta   90.00
_cell.angle_gamma   90.00
#
_symmetry.space_group_name_H-M   'P 1'
#
loop_
_entity.id
_entity.type
_entity.pdbx_description
1 polymer ?
#
loop_
_entity_poly.entity_id
_entity_poly.type
_entity_poly.pdbx_seq_one_letter_code
_entity_poly.pdbx_strand_id
1 'polypeptide(L)'
;MAKLAKNINGATGHPCKCENWLEHWEKFSGSNVLYCSQADCPNFAEAGALVLKSLSGEEVWYIVPLCREHNAMTGKTIEVTDTTIFVPARVEDTCGQED
;
A
#
# COMPACT_ATOMS: atom_id res chain seq x y z
N MET A 1 -13.09 -11.33 4.41
CA MET A 1 -12.13 -12.23 3.77
C MET A 1 -10.80 -11.46 3.71
N ALA A 2 -9.74 -12.01 3.13
CA ALA A 2 -8.46 -11.32 2.97
C ALA A 2 -7.97 -11.42 1.53
N LYS A 3 -7.21 -10.42 1.10
CA LYS A 3 -6.61 -10.32 -0.24
C LYS A 3 -5.12 -10.54 -0.14
N LEU A 4 -4.57 -11.42 -0.96
CA LEU A 4 -3.12 -11.64 -1.01
C LEU A 4 -2.44 -10.53 -1.80
N ALA A 5 -1.34 -10.02 -1.25
CA ALA A 5 -0.47 -9.07 -1.94
C ALA A 5 0.99 -9.36 -1.59
N LYS A 6 1.90 -9.21 -2.55
CA LYS A 6 3.33 -9.37 -2.31
C LYS A 6 3.92 -8.05 -1.84
N ASN A 7 4.45 -8.01 -0.62
CA ASN A 7 5.14 -6.84 -0.11
C ASN A 7 6.45 -6.65 -0.90
N ILE A 8 6.59 -5.51 -1.58
CA ILE A 8 7.78 -5.13 -2.33
C ILE A 8 8.45 -3.88 -1.75
N ASN A 9 8.03 -3.47 -0.54
CA ASN A 9 8.47 -2.32 0.25
C ASN A 9 9.65 -1.56 -0.36
N GLY A 10 9.35 -0.36 -0.85
CA GLY A 10 10.36 0.61 -1.22
C GLY A 10 11.34 0.15 -2.30
N ALA A 11 10.94 -0.76 -3.21
CA ALA A 11 11.66 -0.97 -4.47
C ALA A 11 11.91 0.41 -5.10
N THR A 12 13.15 0.85 -4.95
CA THR A 12 13.54 2.25 -4.90
C THR A 12 13.36 2.91 -6.25
N GLY A 13 12.64 4.04 -6.28
CA GLY A 13 12.66 4.97 -7.40
C GLY A 13 11.29 5.30 -7.98
N HIS A 14 10.36 5.82 -7.18
CA HIS A 14 9.13 6.41 -7.72
C HIS A 14 9.07 7.93 -7.43
N PRO A 15 8.81 8.76 -8.46
CA PRO A 15 8.87 10.22 -8.42
C PRO A 15 7.57 10.83 -7.86
N CYS A 16 7.01 10.24 -6.80
CA CYS A 16 5.82 10.84 -6.18
C CYS A 16 6.22 12.16 -5.51
N LYS A 17 5.44 13.23 -5.76
CA LYS A 17 5.61 14.53 -5.09
C LYS A 17 5.02 14.55 -3.67
N CYS A 18 4.35 13.46 -3.25
CA CYS A 18 3.86 13.32 -1.89
C CYS A 18 5.02 13.12 -0.91
N GLU A 19 4.88 13.64 0.31
CA GLU A 19 5.92 13.65 1.33
C GLU A 19 6.28 12.24 1.80
N ASN A 20 5.30 11.33 1.90
CA ASN A 20 5.51 9.89 2.03
C ASN A 20 4.33 9.06 1.49
N TRP A 21 4.51 7.75 1.39
CA TRP A 21 3.49 6.83 0.89
C TRP A 21 2.28 6.65 1.80
N LEU A 22 2.42 6.87 3.11
CA LEU A 22 1.28 6.76 4.02
C LEU A 22 0.31 7.92 3.76
N GLU A 23 0.83 9.14 3.67
CA GLU A 23 0.01 10.32 3.33
C GLU A 23 -0.60 10.22 1.93
N HIS A 24 0.15 9.69 0.95
CA HIS A 24 -0.41 9.40 -0.37
C HIS A 24 -1.61 8.45 -0.25
N TRP A 25 -1.44 7.36 0.50
CA TRP A 25 -2.51 6.41 0.73
C TRP A 25 -3.71 7.07 1.40
N GLU A 26 -3.52 7.87 2.45
CA GLU A 26 -4.61 8.54 3.16
C GLU A 26 -5.37 9.51 2.24
N LYS A 27 -4.63 10.30 1.45
CA LYS A 27 -5.20 11.27 0.49
C LYS A 27 -6.08 10.59 -0.56
N PHE A 28 -5.60 9.51 -1.17
CA PHE A 28 -6.29 8.87 -2.29
C PHE A 28 -7.24 7.74 -1.88
N SER A 29 -7.09 7.19 -0.67
CA SER A 29 -8.08 6.27 -0.09
C SER A 29 -9.29 7.02 0.47
N GLY A 30 -9.14 8.30 0.82
CA GLY A 30 -10.16 9.06 1.54
C GLY A 30 -10.38 8.54 2.97
N SER A 31 -9.43 7.77 3.51
CA SER A 31 -9.51 7.12 4.81
C SER A 31 -8.27 7.46 5.63
N ASN A 32 -8.46 7.68 6.93
CA ASN A 32 -7.36 7.81 7.88
C ASN A 32 -7.19 6.45 8.58
N VAL A 33 -6.16 5.70 8.20
CA VAL A 33 -5.97 4.36 8.77
C VAL A 33 -5.25 4.46 10.10
N LEU A 34 -5.85 3.82 11.10
CA LEU A 34 -5.23 3.63 12.41
C LEU A 34 -4.40 2.33 12.44
N TYR A 35 -4.89 1.24 11.84
CA TYR A 35 -4.32 -0.10 12.03
C TYR A 35 -3.61 -0.68 10.80
N CYS A 36 -2.66 -1.58 11.06
CA CYS A 36 -1.99 -2.36 10.04
C CYS A 36 -2.99 -3.10 9.15
N SER A 37 -2.79 -3.06 7.84
CA SER A 37 -3.66 -3.73 6.88
C SER A 37 -3.50 -5.24 6.85
N GLN A 38 -2.41 -5.78 7.40
CA GLN A 38 -2.24 -7.23 7.56
C GLN A 38 -3.39 -7.78 8.41
N ALA A 39 -4.03 -8.84 7.92
CA ALA A 39 -5.08 -9.57 8.61
C ALA A 39 -4.60 -10.01 10.00
N ASP A 40 -5.49 -9.85 10.98
CA ASP A 40 -5.24 -10.22 12.38
C ASP A 40 -4.04 -9.49 13.04
N CYS A 41 -3.59 -8.37 12.49
CA CYS A 41 -2.56 -7.53 13.09
C CYS A 41 -3.18 -6.37 13.88
N PRO A 42 -3.03 -6.31 15.21
CA PRO A 42 -3.59 -5.24 16.04
C PRO A 42 -2.69 -3.98 16.10
N ASN A 43 -1.51 -4.00 15.47
CA ASN A 43 -0.56 -2.89 15.53
C ASN A 43 -1.03 -1.69 14.70
N PHE A 44 -0.62 -0.48 15.08
CA PHE A 44 -0.89 0.72 14.30
C PHE A 44 -0.12 0.69 12.97
N ALA A 45 -0.70 1.29 11.93
CA ALA A 45 0.04 1.54 10.71
C ALA A 45 1.05 2.66 10.93
N GLU A 46 2.27 2.46 10.45
CA GLU A 46 3.39 3.40 10.62
C GLU A 46 3.97 3.82 9.26
N ALA A 47 3.66 3.09 8.19
CA ALA A 47 4.16 3.36 6.85
C ALA A 47 3.17 2.91 5.77
N GLY A 48 3.18 3.61 4.64
CA GLY A 48 2.59 3.13 3.39
C GLY A 48 3.55 2.16 2.72
N ALA A 49 3.15 0.89 2.59
CA ALA A 49 3.94 -0.16 1.97
C ALA A 49 3.52 -0.35 0.52
N LEU A 50 4.51 -0.48 -0.37
CA LEU A 50 4.27 -0.88 -1.75
C LEU A 50 4.03 -2.39 -1.83
N VAL A 51 2.95 -2.78 -2.49
CA VAL A 51 2.57 -4.17 -2.68
C VAL A 51 2.21 -4.46 -4.12
N LEU A 52 2.53 -5.65 -4.60
CA LEU A 52 2.07 -6.16 -5.88
C LEU A 52 0.84 -7.03 -5.68
N LYS A 53 -0.17 -6.80 -6.51
CA LYS A 53 -1.35 -7.64 -6.59
C LYS A 53 -1.58 -8.02 -8.04
N SER A 54 -1.82 -9.30 -8.28
CA SER A 54 -2.19 -9.78 -9.61
C SER A 54 -3.63 -9.36 -9.92
N LEU A 55 -3.80 -8.56 -10.96
CA LEU A 55 -5.08 -8.16 -11.50
C LEU A 55 -5.12 -8.59 -12.97
N SER A 56 -6.04 -9.51 -13.32
CA SER A 56 -6.20 -10.01 -14.69
C SER A 56 -4.93 -10.56 -15.36
N GLY A 57 -3.99 -11.08 -14.56
CA GLY A 57 -2.72 -11.65 -15.04
C GLY A 57 -1.55 -10.66 -15.04
N GLU A 58 -1.77 -9.39 -14.71
CA GLU A 58 -0.74 -8.37 -14.62
C GLU A 58 -0.44 -8.02 -13.16
N GLU A 59 0.84 -7.81 -12.83
CA GLU A 59 1.24 -7.34 -11.50
C GLU A 59 1.09 -5.82 -11.42
N VAL A 60 0.11 -5.37 -10.65
CA VAL A 60 -0.18 -3.94 -10.44
C VAL A 60 0.30 -3.52 -9.06
N TRP A 61 0.87 -2.32 -9.00
CA TRP A 61 1.49 -1.76 -7.80
C TRP A 61 0.46 -0.94 -7.04
N TYR A 62 0.30 -1.28 -5.77
CA TYR A 62 -0.58 -0.58 -4.84
C TYR A 62 0.18 -0.17 -3.59
N ILE A 63 -0.44 0.72 -2.84
CA ILE A 63 -0.02 1.13 -1.51
C ILE A 63 -1.07 0.61 -0.53
N VAL A 64 -0.60 0.06 0.58
CA VAL A 64 -1.43 -0.27 1.75
C VAL A 64 -0.70 0.14 3.03
N PRO A 65 -1.42 0.58 4.07
CA PRO A 65 -0.82 0.96 5.34
C PRO A 65 -0.43 -0.27 6.16
N LEU A 66 0.83 -0.35 6.60
CA LEU A 66 1.36 -1.45 7.42
C LEU A 66 2.08 -0.92 8.66
N CYS A 67 2.14 -1.73 9.72
CA CYS A 67 3.04 -1.50 10.84
C CYS A 67 4.50 -1.75 10.42
N ARG A 68 5.44 -1.30 11.23
CA ARG A 68 6.88 -1.48 10.97
C ARG A 68 7.28 -2.93 10.74
N GLU A 69 6.73 -3.87 11.51
CA GLU A 69 7.07 -5.29 11.42
C GLU A 69 6.66 -5.89 10.06
N HIS A 70 5.40 -5.71 9.65
CA HIS A 70 4.91 -6.22 8.37
C HIS A 70 5.52 -5.48 7.18
N ASN A 71 5.80 -4.19 7.33
CA ASN A 71 6.51 -3.44 6.29
C ASN A 71 7.94 -3.98 6.08
N ALA A 72 8.61 -4.46 7.13
CA ALA A 72 9.94 -5.06 7.03
C ALA A 72 9.95 -6.47 6.38
N MET A 73 8.79 -7.10 6.17
CA MET A 73 8.67 -8.41 5.51
C MET A 73 8.73 -8.31 3.98
N THR A 74 9.70 -7.56 3.46
CA THR A 74 9.90 -7.36 2.02
C THR A 74 10.10 -8.71 1.29
N GLY A 75 9.45 -8.86 0.15
CA GLY A 75 9.46 -10.08 -0.66
C GLY A 75 8.48 -11.17 -0.21
N LYS A 76 7.80 -11.00 0.92
CA LYS A 76 6.79 -11.95 1.42
C LYS A 76 5.39 -11.60 0.90
N THR A 77 4.56 -12.62 0.73
CA THR A 77 3.12 -12.44 0.55
C THR A 77 2.48 -12.16 1.89
N ILE A 78 1.67 -11.11 1.94
CA ILE A 78 0.89 -10.68 3.09
C ILE A 78 -0.60 -10.87 2.80
N GLU A 79 -1.38 -11.06 3.86
CA GLU A 79 -2.83 -11.17 3.81
C GLU A 79 -3.41 -9.82 4.20
N VAL A 80 -3.97 -9.09 3.25
CA VAL A 80 -4.51 -7.76 3.49
C VAL A 80 -6.00 -7.87 3.79
N THR A 81 -6.45 -7.25 4.88
CA THR A 81 -7.86 -7.22 5.27
C THR A 81 -8.72 -6.62 4.16
N ASP A 82 -9.90 -7.19 3.91
CA ASP A 82 -10.77 -6.74 2.80
C ASP A 82 -11.20 -5.28 2.85
N THR A 83 -11.26 -4.71 4.05
CA THR A 83 -11.62 -3.31 4.30
C THR A 83 -10.52 -2.34 3.90
N THR A 84 -9.29 -2.82 3.72
CA THR A 84 -8.18 -1.98 3.25
C THR A 84 -8.39 -1.62 1.79
N ILE A 85 -8.37 -0.32 1.53
CA ILE A 85 -8.36 0.25 0.18
C ILE A 85 -6.96 0.09 -0.40
N PHE A 86 -6.87 -0.50 -1.58
CA PHE A 86 -5.61 -0.59 -2.33
C PHE A 86 -5.49 0.64 -3.21
N VAL A 87 -4.63 1.59 -2.82
CA VAL A 87 -4.43 2.82 -3.58
C VAL A 87 -3.37 2.57 -4.67
N PRO A 88 -3.61 2.89 -5.94
CA PRO A 88 -2.61 2.76 -6.98
C PRO A 88 -1.32 3.52 -6.64
N ALA A 89 -0.17 2.87 -6.82
CA ALA A 89 1.13 3.49 -6.53
C ALA A 89 1.66 4.35 -7.69
N ARG A 90 1.12 4.16 -8.90
CA ARG A 90 1.56 4.92 -10.07
C ARG A 90 1.04 6.35 -9.98
N VAL A 91 1.94 7.30 -10.23
CA VAL A 91 1.61 8.73 -10.16
C VAL A 91 0.57 9.12 -11.22
N GLU A 92 0.63 8.56 -12.43
CA GLU A 92 -0.34 8.79 -13.51
C GLU A 92 -1.79 8.45 -13.11
N ASP A 93 -1.95 7.44 -12.25
CA ASP A 93 -3.26 7.01 -11.72
C ASP A 93 -3.71 7.83 -10.50
N THR A 94 -2.85 8.72 -10.00
CA THR A 94 -3.06 9.46 -8.74
C THR A 94 -2.61 10.93 -8.82
N CYS A 95 -1.38 11.26 -8.39
CA CYS A 95 -0.90 12.63 -8.22
C CYS A 95 -0.24 13.26 -9.47
N GLY A 96 -0.26 12.56 -10.60
CA GLY A 96 0.35 12.94 -11.88
C GLY A 96 -0.66 13.33 -12.95
N GLN A 97 -1.95 13.42 -12.61
CA GLN A 97 -2.93 14.07 -13.48
C GLN A 97 -2.66 15.58 -13.41
N GLU A 98 -1.97 16.12 -14.42
CA GLU A 98 -1.82 17.55 -14.62
C GLU A 98 -3.20 18.15 -14.97
N ASP A 99 -3.61 19.21 -14.25
CA ASP A 99 -4.77 20.07 -14.55
C ASP A 99 -4.64 20.76 -15.93
#